data_AF-A0A9X1GEV3-F1
#
_entry.id   AF-A0A9X1GEV3-F1
#
_cell.length_a   1.000
_cell.length_b   1.000
_cell.length_c   1.000
_cell.angle_alpha   90.00
_cell.angle_beta   90.00
_cell.angle_gamma   90.00
#
_symmetry.space_group_name_H-M   'P 1'
#
loop_
_entity.id
_entity.type
_entity.pdbx_description
1 polymer ?
#
loop_
_entity_poly.entity_id
_entity_poly.type
_entity_poly.pdbx_seq_one_letter_code
_entity_poly.pdbx_strand_id
1 'polypeptide(L)'
;GYIKNNPTSFVEFPRNPSVKKKVKYYTFYQSELFFEFVKKEKSFIWYPFFLIIFDQVLRKSEALGLQWADIDFSQNTLNINRERLGLLKKALTKV
;
A
#
# COMPACT_ATOMS: atom_id res chain seq x y z
N GLY A 1 0.81 -22.88 29.20
CA GLY A 1 2.29 -22.93 29.21
C GLY A 1 2.81 -21.58 29.63
N TYR A 2 3.83 -21.53 30.49
CA TYR A 2 4.43 -20.29 30.97
C TYR A 2 5.59 -19.88 30.06
N ILE A 3 5.54 -18.67 29.51
CA ILE A 3 6.66 -18.05 28.81
C ILE A 3 7.58 -17.44 29.87
N LYS A 4 8.76 -18.04 30.09
CA LYS A 4 9.75 -17.60 31.09
C LYS A 4 10.50 -16.33 30.67
N ASN A 5 10.72 -16.15 29.37
CA ASN A 5 11.54 -15.07 28.82
C ASN A 5 10.73 -14.27 27.81
N ASN A 6 10.88 -12.95 27.80
CA ASN A 6 10.20 -12.09 26.84
C ASN A 6 10.71 -12.36 25.41
N PRO A 7 9.87 -12.82 24.47
CA PRO A 7 10.29 -13.05 23.08
C PRO A 7 10.62 -11.76 22.32
N THR A 8 10.27 -10.58 22.85
CA THR A 8 10.54 -9.28 22.22
C THR A 8 11.78 -8.58 22.78
N SER A 9 12.59 -9.24 23.62
CA SER A 9 13.77 -8.65 24.25
C SER A 9 14.83 -8.14 23.28
N PHE A 10 14.83 -8.64 22.03
CA PHE A 10 15.79 -8.27 20.99
C PHE A 10 15.20 -7.35 19.91
N VAL A 11 13.98 -6.86 20.10
CA VAL A 11 13.36 -5.93 19.15
C VAL A 11 13.93 -4.53 19.38
N GLU A 12 14.51 -3.96 18.33
CA GLU A 12 14.88 -2.55 18.32
C GLU A 12 13.62 -1.69 18.14
N PHE A 13 13.23 -0.97 19.19
CA PHE A 13 12.18 0.02 19.07
C PHE A 13 12.70 1.27 18.32
N PRO A 14 11.87 1.90 17.47
CA PRO A 14 12.27 3.11 16.78
C PRO A 14 12.67 4.18 17.80
N ARG A 15 13.92 4.67 17.71
CA ARG A 15 14.47 5.68 18.62
C ARG A 15 13.71 7.00 18.48
N ASN A 16 13.24 7.52 19.62
CA ASN A 16 12.52 8.78 19.84
C ASN A 16 11.09 8.90 19.27
N PRO A 17 10.05 8.60 20.09
CA PRO A 17 8.67 9.02 19.80
C PRO A 17 8.45 10.54 19.98
N SER A 18 9.43 11.27 20.51
CA SER A 18 9.32 12.69 20.91
C SER A 18 9.29 13.67 19.74
N VAL A 19 9.83 13.31 18.57
CA VAL A 19 9.64 14.09 17.33
C VAL A 19 8.54 13.41 16.52
N LYS A 20 7.28 13.60 16.94
CA LYS A 20 6.13 13.29 16.08
C LYS A 20 6.22 14.18 14.84
N LYS A 21 6.92 13.73 13.80
CA LYS A 21 6.91 14.38 12.50
C LYS A 21 5.44 14.50 12.10
N LYS A 22 4.96 15.74 11.91
CA LYS A 22 3.59 15.95 11.42
C LYS A 22 3.43 15.17 10.12
N VAL A 23 2.44 14.28 10.09
CA VAL A 23 2.11 13.53 8.88
C VAL A 23 1.71 14.55 7.83
N LYS A 24 2.43 14.58 6.71
CA LYS A 24 2.03 15.37 5.56
C LYS A 24 0.97 14.58 4.81
N TYR A 25 -0.16 15.21 4.55
CA TYR A 25 -1.27 14.64 3.79
C TYR A 25 -1.67 15.62 2.70
N TYR A 26 -2.27 15.09 1.64
CA TYR A 26 -2.84 15.91 0.58
C TYR A 26 -4.16 16.52 1.07
N THR A 27 -4.36 17.80 0.80
CA THR A 27 -5.70 18.39 0.88
C THR A 27 -6.53 17.91 -0.31
N PHE A 28 -7.86 17.98 -0.18
CA PHE A 28 -8.78 17.60 -1.26
C PHE A 28 -8.42 18.29 -2.60
N TYR A 29 -8.18 19.61 -2.58
CA TYR A 29 -7.77 20.37 -3.75
C TYR A 29 -6.44 19.89 -4.36
N GLN A 30 -5.46 19.53 -3.51
CA GLN A 30 -4.19 18.99 -4.01
C GLN A 30 -4.37 17.61 -4.65
N SER A 31 -5.27 16.78 -4.13
CA SER A 31 -5.61 15.49 -4.72
C SER A 31 -6.33 15.65 -6.06
N GLU A 32 -7.28 16.57 -6.18
CA GLU A 32 -7.93 16.88 -7.46
C GLU A 32 -6.93 17.38 -8.51
N LEU A 33 -6.08 18.33 -8.11
CA LEU A 33 -5.03 18.85 -9.00
C LEU A 33 -4.11 17.72 -9.46
N PHE A 34 -3.73 16.81 -8.57
CA PHE A 34 -2.95 15.63 -8.91
C PHE A 34 -3.66 14.75 -9.96
N PHE A 35 -4.94 14.47 -9.79
CA PHE A 35 -5.70 13.68 -10.77
C PHE A 35 -5.83 14.38 -12.13
N GLU A 36 -5.97 15.71 -12.17
CA GLU A 36 -5.96 16.48 -13.41
C GLU A 36 -4.61 16.36 -14.16
N PHE A 37 -3.49 16.26 -13.44
CA PHE A 37 -2.20 15.97 -14.06
C PHE A 37 -2.08 14.52 -14.52
N VAL A 38 -2.52 13.56 -13.71
CA VAL A 38 -2.44 12.13 -14.05
C VAL A 38 -3.28 11.79 -15.29
N LYS A 39 -4.44 12.44 -15.46
CA LYS A 39 -5.27 12.29 -16.67
C LYS A 39 -4.56 12.72 -17.96
N LYS A 40 -3.60 13.65 -17.88
CA LYS A 40 -2.83 14.17 -19.02
C LYS A 40 -1.60 13.32 -19.33
N GLU A 41 -1.27 12.36 -18.48
CA GLU A 41 -0.13 11.47 -18.66
C GLU A 41 -0.37 10.54 -19.86
N LYS A 42 0.68 10.25 -20.64
CA LYS A 42 0.53 9.46 -21.87
C LYS A 42 0.19 8.00 -21.60
N SER A 43 0.58 7.47 -20.44
CA SER A 43 0.35 6.09 -20.07
C SER A 43 -1.05 5.93 -19.46
N PHE A 44 -1.87 5.11 -20.11
CA PHE A 44 -3.22 4.78 -19.66
C PHE A 44 -3.27 4.06 -18.30
N ILE A 45 -2.14 3.55 -17.82
CA ILE A 45 -2.07 2.75 -16.58
C ILE A 45 -2.10 3.64 -15.33
N TRP A 46 -1.55 4.85 -15.39
CA TRP A 46 -1.34 5.65 -14.18
C TRP A 46 -2.65 6.18 -13.59
N TYR A 47 -3.58 6.61 -14.43
CA TYR A 47 -4.88 7.09 -13.97
C TYR A 47 -5.66 6.05 -13.16
N PRO A 48 -5.99 4.85 -13.70
CA PRO A 48 -6.70 3.83 -12.93
C PRO A 48 -5.88 3.35 -11.73
N PHE A 49 -4.55 3.27 -11.84
CA PHE A 49 -3.70 2.86 -10.72
C PHE A 49 -3.82 3.80 -9.51
N PHE A 50 -3.68 5.11 -9.73
CA PHE A 50 -3.82 6.08 -8.65
C PHE A 50 -5.26 6.24 -8.19
N LEU A 51 -6.24 6.11 -9.10
CA LEU A 51 -7.66 6.18 -8.73
C LEU A 51 -8.00 5.10 -7.70
N ILE A 52 -7.64 3.84 -7.96
CA ILE A 52 -7.92 2.73 -7.05
C ILE A 52 -7.18 2.91 -5.72
N ILE A 53 -5.94 3.41 -5.72
CA ILE A 53 -5.20 3.65 -4.47
C ILE A 53 -5.85 4.73 -3.62
N PHE A 54 -6.32 5.83 -4.22
CA PHE A 54 -6.94 6.92 -3.45
C PHE A 54 -8.34 6.57 -2.98
N ASP A 55 -9.12 5.88 -3.81
CA ASP A 55 -10.54 5.60 -3.55
C ASP A 55 -10.73 4.37 -2.65
N GLN A 56 -10.00 3.30 -2.91
CA GLN A 56 -10.08 2.03 -2.17
C GLN A 56 -9.00 1.89 -1.09
N VAL A 57 -8.19 2.95 -0.90
CA VAL A 57 -7.13 3.03 0.12
C VAL A 57 -6.19 1.83 0.09
N LEU A 58 -5.85 1.37 -1.12
CA LEU A 58 -4.95 0.23 -1.29
C LEU A 58 -3.52 0.58 -0.87
N ARG A 59 -2.87 -0.35 -0.18
CA ARG A 59 -1.41 -0.28 -0.04
C ARG A 59 -0.78 -0.47 -1.40
N LYS A 60 0.33 0.23 -1.66
CA LYS A 60 1.06 0.13 -2.94
C LYS A 60 1.36 -1.31 -3.34
N SER A 61 1.71 -2.19 -2.40
CA SER A 61 1.99 -3.60 -2.69
C SER A 61 0.75 -4.39 -3.10
N GLU A 62 -0.42 -4.07 -2.55
CA GLU A 62 -1.72 -4.66 -2.91
C GLU A 62 -2.14 -4.21 -4.31
N ALA A 63 -2.10 -2.90 -4.57
CA ALA A 63 -2.43 -2.35 -5.89
C ALA A 63 -1.54 -2.92 -7.01
N LEU A 64 -0.25 -3.15 -6.71
CA LEU A 64 0.69 -3.79 -7.65
C LEU A 64 0.51 -5.31 -7.76
N GLY A 65 -0.19 -5.95 -6.83
CA GLY A 65 -0.47 -7.38 -6.81
C GLY A 65 -1.79 -7.77 -7.47
N LEU A 66 -2.60 -6.77 -7.85
CA LEU A 66 -3.92 -6.94 -8.42
C LEU A 66 -3.88 -7.62 -9.79
N GLN A 67 -4.80 -8.55 -10.04
CA GLN A 67 -4.96 -9.24 -11.31
C GLN A 67 -6.38 -9.05 -11.86
N TRP A 68 -6.58 -9.30 -13.15
CA TRP A 68 -7.90 -9.20 -13.78
C TRP A 68 -8.96 -10.09 -13.13
N ALA A 69 -8.56 -11.26 -12.62
CA ALA A 69 -9.45 -12.19 -11.91
C ALA A 69 -9.95 -11.65 -10.55
N ASP A 70 -9.32 -10.61 -10.02
CA ASP A 70 -9.68 -9.99 -8.74
C ASP A 70 -10.76 -8.89 -8.90
N ILE A 71 -11.13 -8.54 -10.13
CA ILE A 71 -12.08 -7.47 -10.43
C ILE A 71 -13.41 -8.08 -10.90
N ASP A 72 -14.47 -7.87 -10.13
CA ASP A 72 -15.83 -8.26 -10.52
C ASP A 72 -16.63 -7.01 -10.93
N PHE A 73 -16.78 -6.82 -12.24
CA PHE A 73 -17.56 -5.73 -12.82
C PHE A 73 -19.07 -5.92 -12.71
N SER A 74 -19.55 -7.15 -12.45
CA SER A 74 -20.98 -7.41 -12.28
C SER A 74 -21.47 -6.98 -10.90
N GLN A 75 -20.65 -7.20 -9.88
CA GLN A 75 -20.92 -6.82 -8.49
C GLN A 75 -20.28 -5.48 -8.11
N ASN A 76 -19.47 -4.88 -8.99
CA ASN A 76 -18.64 -3.69 -8.71
C ASN A 76 -17.75 -3.88 -7.47
N THR A 77 -17.17 -5.06 -7.32
CA THR A 77 -16.31 -5.40 -6.18
C THR A 77 -14.87 -5.66 -6.61
N LEU A 78 -13.93 -5.27 -5.74
CA LEU A 78 -12.50 -5.52 -5.89
C LEU A 78 -12.02 -6.45 -4.78
N ASN A 79 -11.45 -7.60 -5.14
CA ASN A 79 -10.96 -8.57 -4.16
C ASN A 79 -9.44 -8.52 -4.00
N ILE A 80 -8.95 -8.13 -2.83
CA ILE A 80 -7.51 -7.94 -2.58
C ILE A 80 -6.92 -9.24 -2.02
N ASN A 81 -6.49 -10.12 -2.93
CA ASN A 81 -6.01 -11.45 -2.54
C ASN A 81 -4.50 -11.55 -2.35
N ARG A 82 -3.73 -10.60 -2.90
CA ARG A 82 -2.28 -10.72 -3.05
C ARG A 82 -1.60 -9.38 -2.86
N GLU A 83 -0.34 -9.43 -2.44
CA GLU A 83 0.56 -8.29 -2.48
C GLU A 83 1.84 -8.62 -3.25
N ARG A 84 2.34 -7.65 -4.02
CA ARG A 84 3.64 -7.79 -4.69
C ARG A 84 4.75 -7.68 -3.67
N LEU A 85 5.31 -8.83 -3.30
CA LEU A 85 6.53 -8.90 -2.50
C LEU A 85 7.73 -8.37 -3.29
N GLY A 86 8.46 -7.40 -2.72
CA GLY A 86 9.72 -6.93 -3.28
C GLY A 86 10.78 -8.05 -3.31
N LEU A 87 11.72 -7.97 -4.25
CA LEU A 87 12.75 -8.99 -4.50
C LEU A 87 13.51 -9.44 -3.24
N LEU A 88 13.73 -8.53 -2.28
CA LEU A 88 14.40 -8.83 -1.01
C LEU A 88 13.64 -9.82 -0.10
N LYS A 89 12.30 -9.83 -0.12
CA LYS A 89 11.53 -10.75 0.74
C LYS A 89 11.51 -12.18 0.20
N LYS A 90 11.53 -12.36 -1.12
CA LYS A 90 11.51 -13.69 -1.77
C LYS A 90 12.73 -14.54 -1.43
N ALA A 91 13.87 -13.90 -1.14
CA ALA A 91 15.08 -14.58 -0.69
C ALA A 91 14.97 -15.10 0.76
N LEU A 92 14.21 -14.42 1.62
CA LEU A 92 14.04 -14.77 3.03
C LEU A 92 12.93 -15.83 3.26
N THR A 93 12.02 -16.01 2.30
CA THR A 93 10.92 -17.01 2.40
C THR A 93 11.28 -18.37 1.78
N LYS A 94 12.55 -18.56 1.35
CA LYS A 94 13.04 -19.80 0.72
C LYS A 94 13.95 -20.65 1.63
N VAL A 95 13.92 -20.40 2.94
CA VAL A 95 14.57 -21.27 3.95
C VAL A 95 13.53 -22.18 4.57
#